data_AF-A0A4Y2U0V6-F1
#
_entry.id   AF-A0A4Y2U0V6-F1
#
_cell.length_a   1.000
_cell.length_b   1.000
_cell.length_c   1.000
_cell.angle_alpha   90.00
_cell.angle_beta   90.00
_cell.angle_gamma   90.00
#
_symmetry.space_group_name_H-M   'P 1'
#
loop_
_entity.id
_entity.type
_entity.pdbx_description
1 polymer ?
#
loop_
_entity_poly.entity_id
_entity_poly.type
_entity_poly.pdbx_seq_one_letter_code
_entity_poly.pdbx_strand_id
1 'polypeptide(L)'
;MRGTISRERNITILEQFVSAQLALEDRPRIEWFMQDGARPYRTEKLFRFLDEYFGNRVIAFDYPKFTGTGMDCPPYSPDLTPCDYFLWGRI
;
A
#
# COMPACT_ATOMS: atom_id res chain seq x y z
N MET A 1 -11.15 20.05 -0.16
CA MET A 1 -12.26 19.13 -0.52
C MET A 1 -12.26 17.97 0.47
N ARG A 2 -13.21 17.91 1.40
CA ARG A 2 -13.37 16.79 2.35
C ARG A 2 -14.19 15.70 1.65
N GLY A 3 -13.62 14.51 1.51
CA GLY A 3 -14.29 13.34 0.96
C GLY A 3 -13.58 12.07 1.44
N THR A 4 -14.33 10.98 1.58
CA THR A 4 -13.82 9.67 2.00
C THR A 4 -12.91 9.06 0.93
N ILE A 5 -12.01 8.15 1.31
CA ILE A 5 -11.25 7.34 0.36
C ILE A 5 -12.13 6.19 -0.13
N SER A 6 -12.57 6.27 -1.39
CA SER A 6 -13.18 5.15 -2.10
C SER A 6 -12.11 4.25 -2.71
N ARG A 7 -12.52 3.09 -3.23
CA ARG A 7 -11.62 2.16 -3.93
C ARG A 7 -10.99 2.81 -5.16
N GLU A 8 -11.82 3.49 -5.96
CA GLU A 8 -11.43 4.17 -7.19
C GLU A 8 -10.45 5.30 -6.88
N ARG A 9 -10.77 6.09 -5.86
CA ARG A 9 -9.90 7.18 -5.41
C ARG A 9 -8.57 6.67 -4.89
N ASN A 10 -8.54 5.53 -4.22
CA ASN A 10 -7.30 4.95 -3.71
C ASN A 10 -6.36 4.54 -4.85
N ILE A 11 -6.88 3.93 -5.92
CA ILE A 11 -6.09 3.58 -7.10
C ILE A 11 -5.49 4.83 -7.75
N THR A 12 -6.28 5.88 -7.97
CA THR A 12 -5.77 7.13 -8.55
C THR A 12 -4.67 7.76 -7.71
N ILE A 13 -4.79 7.71 -6.37
CA ILE A 13 -3.73 8.21 -5.48
C ILE A 13 -2.45 7.39 -5.63
N LEU A 14 -2.55 6.07 -5.75
CA LEU A 14 -1.39 5.20 -5.91
C LEU A 14 -0.72 5.34 -7.28
N GLU A 15 -1.50 5.50 -8.35
CA GLU A 15 -0.97 5.81 -9.69
C GLU A 15 -0.15 7.11 -9.67
N GLN A 16 -0.65 8.14 -8.98
CA GLN A 16 0.06 9.41 -8.79
C GLN A 16 1.32 9.23 -7.94
N PHE A 17 1.23 8.47 -6.85
CA PHE A 17 2.36 8.18 -5.97
C PHE A 17 3.49 7.47 -6.72
N VAL A 18 3.18 6.38 -7.41
CA VAL A 18 4.16 5.63 -8.21
C VAL A 18 4.77 6.50 -9.30
N SER A 19 3.95 7.31 -9.99
CA SER A 19 4.45 8.25 -11.01
C SER A 19 5.43 9.27 -10.42
N ALA A 20 5.13 9.82 -9.24
CA ALA A 20 6.02 10.73 -8.55
C ALA A 20 7.31 10.02 -8.07
N GLN A 21 7.19 8.80 -7.56
CA GLN A 21 8.34 8.02 -7.10
C GLN A 21 9.30 7.71 -8.24
N LEU A 22 8.80 7.25 -9.39
CA LEU A 22 9.60 7.01 -10.59
C LEU A 22 10.32 8.27 -11.12
N ALA A 23 9.75 9.46 -10.87
CA ALA A 23 10.37 10.72 -11.29
C ALA A 23 11.44 11.24 -10.30
N LEU A 24 11.38 10.81 -9.04
CA LEU A 24 12.22 11.34 -7.96
C LEU A 24 13.34 10.37 -7.53
N GLU A 25 13.16 9.06 -7.73
CA GLU A 25 14.11 8.05 -7.24
C GLU A 25 15.12 7.63 -8.33
N ASP A 26 16.41 7.72 -7.99
CA ASP A 26 17.52 7.27 -8.85
C ASP A 26 17.56 5.74 -9.05
N ARG A 27 16.90 4.98 -8.18
CA ARG A 27 16.86 3.51 -8.21
C ARG A 27 15.45 2.99 -7.94
N PRO A 28 14.54 3.07 -8.92
CA PRO A 28 13.19 2.57 -8.75
C PRO A 28 13.16 1.04 -8.68
N ARG A 29 12.08 0.49 -8.11
CA ARG A 29 11.74 -0.95 -8.03
C ARG A 29 12.55 -1.78 -7.03
N ILE A 30 13.13 -1.18 -6.00
CA ILE A 30 13.73 -1.89 -4.85
C ILE A 30 12.96 -1.68 -3.54
N GLU A 31 12.06 -0.71 -3.55
CA GLU A 31 11.20 -0.32 -2.45
C GLU A 31 10.20 -1.42 -2.06
N TRP A 32 9.80 -1.35 -0.79
CA TRP A 32 8.71 -2.13 -0.23
C TRP A 32 7.50 -1.22 -0.02
N PHE A 33 6.33 -1.70 -0.40
CA PHE A 33 5.07 -1.03 -0.13
C PHE A 33 4.38 -1.66 1.08
N MET A 34 3.87 -0.82 1.99
CA MET A 34 3.12 -1.28 3.17
C MET A 34 1.81 -0.52 3.30
N GLN A 35 0.72 -1.24 3.59
CA GLN A 35 -0.59 -0.64 3.83
C GLN A 35 -1.40 -1.44 4.85
N ASP A 36 -2.27 -0.74 5.58
CA ASP A 36 -3.18 -1.35 6.54
C ASP A 36 -4.28 -2.22 5.86
N GLY A 37 -5.04 -2.94 6.67
CA GLY A 37 -6.11 -3.83 6.20
C GLY A 37 -7.44 -3.18 5.85
N ALA A 38 -7.53 -1.85 5.67
CA ALA A 38 -8.81 -1.19 5.45
C ALA A 38 -9.50 -1.68 4.15
N ARG A 39 -10.83 -1.76 4.16
CA ARG A 39 -11.62 -2.39 3.07
C ARG A 39 -11.39 -1.81 1.67
N PRO A 40 -11.21 -0.48 1.48
CA PRO A 40 -10.91 0.06 0.15
C PRO A 40 -9.58 -0.45 -0.43
N TYR A 41 -8.69 -0.94 0.43
CA TYR A 41 -7.32 -1.33 0.10
C TYR A 41 -7.16 -2.82 -0.21
N ARG A 42 -8.27 -3.57 -0.24
CA ARG A 42 -8.27 -5.03 -0.41
C ARG A 42 -9.05 -5.48 -1.63
N THR A 43 -8.93 -4.71 -2.71
CA THR A 43 -9.57 -5.05 -3.98
C THR A 43 -8.59 -5.75 -4.89
N GLU A 44 -9.07 -6.71 -5.68
CA GLU A 44 -8.26 -7.38 -6.71
C GLU A 44 -7.58 -6.37 -7.65
N LYS A 45 -8.30 -5.33 -8.08
CA LYS A 45 -7.74 -4.30 -8.96
C LYS A 45 -6.53 -3.62 -8.31
N LEU A 46 -6.59 -3.34 -7.01
CA LEU A 46 -5.48 -2.76 -6.28
C LEU A 46 -4.31 -3.73 -6.15
N PHE A 47 -4.58 -4.99 -5.79
CA PHE A 47 -3.52 -5.99 -5.65
C PHE A 47 -2.81 -6.27 -6.98
N ARG A 48 -3.54 -6.31 -8.10
CA ARG A 48 -2.93 -6.40 -9.43
C ARG A 48 -2.03 -5.21 -9.73
N PHE A 49 -2.48 -3.99 -9.40
CA PHE A 49 -1.66 -2.79 -9.54
C PHE A 49 -0.39 -2.90 -8.68
N LEU A 50 -0.51 -3.25 -7.40
CA LEU A 50 0.64 -3.37 -6.50
C LEU A 50 1.61 -4.47 -6.95
N ASP A 51 1.12 -5.59 -7.46
CA ASP A 51 1.95 -6.69 -7.98
C ASP A 51 2.74 -6.26 -9.24
N GLU A 52 2.13 -5.47 -10.13
CA GLU A 52 2.80 -4.95 -11.33
C GLU A 52 4.01 -4.07 -10.99
N TYR A 53 3.89 -3.22 -9.95
CA TYR A 53 4.95 -2.26 -9.60
C TYR A 53 5.93 -2.81 -8.55
N PHE A 54 5.42 -3.44 -7.49
CA PHE A 54 6.19 -3.86 -6.32
C PHE A 54 6.42 -5.39 -6.28
N GLY A 55 5.62 -6.18 -7.00
CA GLY A 55 5.72 -7.64 -7.03
C GLY A 55 5.63 -8.26 -5.64
N ASN A 56 6.66 -9.03 -5.26
CA ASN A 56 6.74 -9.68 -3.95
C ASN A 56 7.14 -8.75 -2.79
N ARG A 57 7.29 -7.43 -3.03
CA ARG A 57 7.69 -6.45 -2.01
C ARG A 57 6.51 -5.66 -1.45
N VAL A 58 5.43 -6.36 -1.13
CA VAL A 58 4.21 -5.77 -0.58
C VAL A 58 3.91 -6.40 0.77
N ILE A 59 3.63 -5.55 1.77
CA ILE A 59 3.17 -5.90 3.11
C ILE A 59 1.74 -5.39 3.26
N ALA A 60 0.75 -6.25 3.06
CA ALA A 60 -0.65 -5.86 3.13
C ALA A 60 -1.54 -7.06 3.50
N PHE A 61 -2.63 -6.78 4.22
CA PHE A 61 -3.58 -7.80 4.65
C PHE A 61 -4.24 -8.50 3.45
N ASP A 62 -4.22 -9.84 3.44
CA ASP A 62 -4.71 -10.73 2.36
C ASP A 62 -3.90 -10.69 1.05
N TYR A 63 -2.84 -9.89 0.93
CA TYR A 63 -2.08 -9.80 -0.33
C TYR A 63 -1.43 -11.14 -0.73
N PRO A 64 -0.72 -11.87 0.17
CA PRO A 64 -0.14 -13.16 -0.20
C PRO A 64 -1.18 -14.23 -0.54
N LYS A 65 -2.41 -14.11 -0.03
CA LYS A 65 -3.50 -15.01 -0.42
C LYS A 65 -3.94 -14.80 -1.87
N PHE A 66 -3.78 -13.57 -2.38
CA PHE A 66 -4.14 -13.22 -3.75
C PHE A 66 -3.00 -13.49 -4.75
N THR A 67 -1.76 -13.12 -4.43
CA THR A 67 -0.61 -13.23 -5.36
C THR A 67 0.27 -14.46 -5.15
N GLY A 68 0.18 -15.12 -4.00
CA GLY A 68 1.11 -16.18 -3.59
C GLY A 68 2.49 -15.68 -3.17
N THR A 69 2.70 -14.36 -3.07
CA THR A 69 3.98 -13.73 -2.68
C THR A 69 3.75 -12.51 -1.76
N GLY A 70 4.83 -11.86 -1.30
CA GLY A 70 4.72 -10.74 -0.36
C GLY A 70 4.58 -11.19 1.09
N MET A 71 4.21 -10.25 1.96
CA MET A 71 4.01 -10.48 3.39
C MET A 71 2.62 -10.05 3.82
N ASP A 72 2.03 -10.82 4.74
CA ASP A 72 0.73 -10.48 5.31
C ASP A 72 0.93 -9.48 6.44
N CYS A 73 0.14 -8.41 6.46
CA CYS A 73 0.06 -7.53 7.63
C CYS A 73 -1.08 -8.03 8.51
N PRO A 74 -0.86 -8.35 9.80
CA PRO A 74 -1.92 -8.86 10.66
C PRO A 74 -3.02 -7.81 10.91
N PRO A 75 -4.27 -8.25 11.19
CA PRO A 75 -5.37 -7.34 11.44
C PRO A 75 -5.20 -6.66 12.81
N TYR A 76 -5.66 -5.40 12.92
CA TYR A 76 -5.62 -4.61 14.15
C TYR A 76 -4.21 -4.41 14.75
N SER A 77 -3.20 -4.22 13.90
CA SER A 77 -1.80 -4.07 14.33
C SER A 77 -1.25 -2.66 14.06
N PRO A 78 -1.79 -1.61 14.71
CA PRO A 78 -1.29 -0.24 14.55
C PRO A 78 0.13 -0.04 15.12
N ASP A 79 0.59 -0.96 15.97
CA ASP A 79 1.96 -1.02 16.46
C ASP A 79 2.97 -1.45 15.38
N LEU A 80 2.50 -2.12 14.33
CA LEU A 80 3.34 -2.60 13.23
C LEU A 80 3.35 -1.66 12.03
N THR A 81 2.39 -0.75 11.91
CA THR A 81 2.35 0.27 10.85
C THR A 81 3.14 1.50 11.30
N PRO A 82 4.24 1.88 10.60
CA PRO A 82 5.07 3.02 11.02
C PRO A 82 4.30 4.34 11.13
N CYS A 83 3.27 4.52 10.29
CA CYS A 83 2.45 5.71 10.34
C CYS A 83 1.62 5.81 11.63
N ASP A 84 0.98 4.72 12.07
CA ASP A 84 0.18 4.72 13.31
C ASP A 84 1.08 4.75 14.56
N TYR A 85 2.12 3.90 14.58
CA TYR A 85 2.99 3.78 15.75
C TYR A 85 3.86 5.02 15.99
N PHE A 86 4.45 5.59 14.93
CA PHE A 86 5.48 6.64 15.07
C PHE A 86 5.02 8.00 14.55
N LEU A 87 4.50 8.06 13.32
CA LEU A 87 4.25 9.34 12.65
C LEU A 87 3.07 10.09 13.28
N TRP A 88 1.89 9.49 13.29
CA TRP A 88 0.66 10.15 13.74
C TRP A 88 0.56 10.27 15.25
N GLY A 89 1.27 9.44 16.01
CA GLY A 89 1.40 9.61 17.47
C GLY A 89 2.26 10.82 17.87
N ARG A 90 3.00 11.42 16.92
CA ARG A 90 3.95 12.52 17.17
C ARG A 90 3.55 13.86 16.52
N ILE A 91 2.70 13.83 15.50
CA ILE A 91 2.17 15.01 14.81
C ILE A 91 0.95 15.53 15.58
#